data_AF-A0A4R6BZH4-F1
#
_entry.id   AF-A0A4R6BZH4-F1
#
_cell.length_a   1.000
_cell.length_b   1.000
_cell.length_c   1.000
_cell.angle_alpha   90.00
_cell.angle_beta   90.00
_cell.angle_gamma   90.00
#
_symmetry.space_group_name_H-M   'P 1'
#
loop_
_entity.id
_entity.type
_entity.pdbx_description
1 polymer ?
#
loop_
_entity_poly.entity_id
_entity_poly.type
_entity_poly.pdbx_seq_one_letter_code
_entity_poly.pdbx_strand_id
1 'polypeptide(L)'
;MKVKRFDLYEELWTKSRTAYCNEHDLEFENLKEIIKEHDIPLPPSNYLYHYRKGNILPKHPIQGDNYEIFLVHRKSEKDKLFEKWCYFDDEKKEELFAIYSNIKLPERVGRYHKLIVGHREYVKEQKRLDREAERHPFGRRNFNNKQQNVLNTHRISDKTLSDFYVLTDTLFKALESAGCTVSVYDKRIVIKLKSAKEVDTLNSKNGTPSKVFATDFTYLLHFRDKNNQIKNEGG
;
A
#
# COMPACT_ATOMS: atom_id res chain seq x y z
N MET A 1 17.92 -20.66 8.21
CA MET A 1 19.15 -20.92 8.99
C MET A 1 18.92 -22.12 9.89
N LYS A 2 19.90 -22.99 10.08
CA LYS A 2 19.83 -24.03 11.11
C LYS A 2 20.59 -23.57 12.35
N VAL A 3 20.02 -23.79 13.52
CA VAL A 3 20.66 -23.50 14.81
C VAL A 3 20.36 -24.65 15.77
N LYS A 4 21.25 -24.94 16.72
CA LYS A 4 20.89 -25.88 17.78
C LYS A 4 19.97 -25.21 18.80
N ARG A 5 19.03 -25.97 19.35
CA ARG A 5 18.09 -25.48 20.36
C ARG A 5 18.77 -24.81 21.55
N PHE A 6 19.87 -25.38 22.04
CA PHE A 6 20.58 -24.83 23.19
C PHE A 6 21.38 -23.57 22.82
N ASP A 7 21.93 -23.50 21.60
CA ASP A 7 22.65 -22.31 21.13
C ASP A 7 21.68 -21.12 21.01
N LEU A 8 20.49 -21.35 20.46
CA LEU A 8 19.43 -20.35 20.41
C LEU A 8 19.03 -19.86 21.81
N TYR A 9 18.89 -20.77 22.77
CA TYR A 9 18.64 -20.43 24.16
C TYR A 9 19.76 -19.54 24.73
N GLU A 10 21.03 -19.93 24.59
CA GLU A 10 22.16 -19.13 25.08
C GLU A 10 22.17 -17.71 24.47
N GLU A 11 21.91 -17.59 23.18
CA GLU A 11 21.85 -16.30 22.51
C GLU A 11 20.69 -15.43 23.01
N LEU A 12 19.49 -16.00 23.20
CA LEU A 12 18.34 -15.26 23.73
C LEU A 12 18.50 -14.81 25.19
N TRP A 13 19.44 -15.42 25.92
CA TRP A 13 19.83 -15.02 27.27
C TRP A 13 20.99 -14.00 27.30
N THR A 14 21.56 -13.62 26.15
CA THR A 14 22.61 -12.59 26.07
C THR A 14 22.15 -11.33 25.34
N LYS A 15 21.23 -11.46 24.39
CA LYS A 15 20.63 -10.35 23.63
C LYS A 15 19.10 -10.46 23.59
N SER A 16 18.43 -9.35 23.27
CA SER A 16 16.97 -9.36 23.16
C SER A 16 16.54 -10.14 21.90
N ARG A 17 15.35 -10.73 21.94
CA ARG A 17 14.71 -11.37 20.77
C ARG A 17 14.72 -10.45 19.54
N THR A 18 14.46 -9.16 19.72
CA THR A 18 14.51 -8.15 18.64
C THR A 18 15.92 -7.98 18.08
N ALA A 19 16.94 -7.91 18.93
CA ALA A 19 18.33 -7.82 18.48
C ALA A 19 18.75 -9.09 17.73
N TYR A 20 18.41 -10.26 18.25
CA TYR A 20 18.62 -11.54 17.57
C TYR A 20 17.95 -11.58 16.19
N CYS A 21 16.67 -11.20 16.09
CA CYS A 21 15.98 -11.15 14.79
C CYS A 21 16.65 -10.18 13.80
N ASN A 22 17.15 -9.04 14.27
CA ASN A 22 17.79 -8.07 13.39
C ASN A 22 19.18 -8.53 12.92
N GLU A 23 19.95 -9.17 13.79
CA GLU A 23 21.28 -9.69 13.46
C GLU A 23 21.22 -10.87 12.47
N HIS A 24 20.17 -11.68 12.54
CA HIS A 24 20.01 -12.88 11.71
C HIS A 24 18.95 -12.73 10.59
N ASP A 25 18.48 -11.50 10.34
CA ASP A 25 17.42 -11.16 9.38
C ASP A 25 16.21 -12.11 9.47
N LEU A 26 15.61 -12.19 10.65
CA LEU A 26 14.44 -13.02 10.94
C LEU A 26 13.18 -12.16 11.15
N GLU A 27 12.02 -12.77 10.92
CA GLU A 27 10.73 -12.19 11.29
C GLU A 27 10.45 -12.47 12.78
N PHE A 28 10.03 -11.44 13.53
CA PHE A 28 9.86 -11.55 14.98
C PHE A 28 8.76 -12.54 15.38
N GLU A 29 7.69 -12.62 14.58
CA GLU A 29 6.58 -13.53 14.86
C GLU A 29 6.99 -15.00 14.68
N ASN A 30 7.74 -15.32 13.62
CA ASN A 30 8.30 -16.65 13.40
C ASN A 30 9.19 -17.08 14.58
N LEU A 31 10.04 -16.18 15.09
CA LEU A 31 10.88 -16.48 16.25
C LEU A 31 10.03 -16.81 17.50
N LYS A 32 8.92 -16.09 17.74
CA LYS A 32 8.03 -16.40 18.87
C LYS A 32 7.39 -17.78 18.73
N GLU A 33 6.92 -18.12 17.53
CA GLU A 33 6.31 -19.42 17.26
C GLU A 33 7.33 -20.54 17.53
N ILE A 34 8.56 -20.39 17.03
CA ILE A 34 9.66 -21.33 17.25
C ILE A 34 10.01 -21.47 18.75
N ILE A 35 10.11 -20.36 19.49
CA ILE A 35 10.35 -20.39 20.94
C ILE A 35 9.26 -21.18 21.67
N LYS A 36 8.00 -21.00 21.26
CA LYS A 36 6.85 -21.68 21.85
C LYS A 36 6.79 -23.15 21.46
N GLU A 37 7.05 -23.48 20.21
CA GLU A 37 7.03 -24.85 19.68
C GLU A 37 8.12 -25.72 20.31
N HIS A 38 9.30 -25.15 20.56
CA HIS A 38 10.44 -25.86 21.12
C HIS A 38 10.62 -25.67 22.63
N ASP A 39 9.62 -25.11 23.32
CA ASP A 39 9.62 -24.85 24.76
C ASP A 39 10.96 -24.23 25.24
N ILE A 40 11.39 -23.16 24.59
CA ILE A 40 12.66 -22.49 24.90
C ILE A 40 12.42 -21.48 26.04
N PRO A 41 13.01 -21.68 27.23
CA PRO A 41 12.80 -20.77 28.34
C PRO A 41 13.40 -19.39 28.05
N LEU A 42 12.65 -18.34 28.36
CA LEU A 42 13.05 -16.95 28.14
C LEU A 42 13.57 -16.29 29.41
N PRO A 43 14.52 -15.34 29.30
CA PRO A 43 14.96 -14.56 30.44
C PRO A 43 13.80 -13.70 31.00
N PRO A 44 13.74 -13.49 32.33
CA PRO A 44 12.83 -12.53 32.94
C PRO A 44 13.01 -11.11 32.35
N SER A 45 11.97 -10.28 32.40
CA SER A 45 11.95 -8.95 31.75
C SER A 45 13.16 -8.06 32.08
N ASN A 46 13.69 -8.15 33.31
CA ASN A 46 14.82 -7.33 33.77
C ASN A 46 16.18 -8.02 33.66
N TYR A 47 16.23 -9.31 33.28
CA TYR A 47 17.46 -10.08 33.25
C TYR A 47 18.49 -9.44 32.31
N LEU A 48 18.11 -9.14 31.06
CA LEU A 48 19.02 -8.57 30.06
C LEU A 48 19.53 -7.17 30.47
N TYR A 49 18.78 -6.44 31.28
CA TYR A 49 19.23 -5.18 31.86
C TYR A 49 20.36 -5.40 32.88
N HIS A 50 20.22 -6.38 33.77
CA HIS A 50 21.25 -6.75 34.74
C HIS A 50 22.48 -7.37 34.06
N TYR A 51 22.27 -8.23 33.05
CA TYR A 51 23.33 -8.84 32.26
C TYR A 51 24.25 -7.79 31.63
N ARG A 52 23.69 -6.74 31.01
CA ARG A 52 24.46 -5.63 30.42
C ARG A 52 25.23 -4.79 31.44
N LYS A 53 24.80 -4.80 32.70
CA LYS A 53 25.51 -4.17 33.83
C LYS A 53 26.58 -5.06 34.46
N GLY A 54 26.81 -6.26 33.93
CA GLY A 54 27.76 -7.24 34.46
C GLY A 54 27.19 -8.14 35.57
N ASN A 55 25.91 -8.00 35.91
CA ASN A 55 25.25 -8.81 36.93
C ASN A 55 24.53 -10.00 36.30
N ILE A 56 25.19 -11.17 36.31
CA ILE A 56 24.65 -12.41 35.73
C ILE A 56 23.75 -13.08 36.78
N LEU A 57 22.44 -13.04 36.55
CA LEU A 57 21.47 -13.75 37.38
C LEU A 57 21.43 -15.24 36.98
N PRO A 58 20.93 -16.14 37.86
CA PRO A 58 20.75 -17.55 37.52
C PRO A 58 19.86 -17.73 36.30
N LYS A 59 20.26 -18.61 35.38
CA LYS A 59 19.46 -18.96 34.20
C LYS A 59 18.49 -20.11 34.52
N HIS A 60 17.31 -20.09 33.89
CA HIS A 60 16.38 -21.20 33.99
C HIS A 60 16.89 -22.36 33.12
N PRO A 61 17.12 -23.56 33.67
CA PRO A 61 17.67 -24.66 32.89
C PRO A 61 16.75 -25.03 31.73
N ILE A 62 17.33 -25.24 30.56
CA ILE A 62 16.63 -25.80 29.40
C ILE A 62 16.50 -27.31 29.56
N GLN A 63 15.29 -27.85 29.39
CA GLN A 63 14.99 -29.28 29.53
C GLN A 63 14.94 -29.96 28.17
N GLY A 64 15.22 -31.28 28.14
CA GLY A 64 15.15 -32.11 26.94
C GLY A 64 16.42 -32.06 26.08
N ASP A 65 16.31 -32.55 24.85
CA ASP A 65 17.46 -32.75 23.97
C ASP A 65 17.88 -31.49 23.22
N ASN A 66 19.15 -31.49 22.79
CA ASN A 66 19.71 -30.45 21.94
C ASN A 66 19.71 -30.92 20.47
N TYR A 67 18.74 -30.43 19.70
CA TYR A 67 18.55 -30.78 18.29
C TYR A 67 18.57 -29.53 17.39
N GLU A 68 18.61 -29.74 16.08
CA GLU A 68 18.58 -28.65 15.09
C GLU A 68 17.16 -28.08 14.93
N ILE A 69 17.07 -26.75 15.00
CA ILE A 69 15.88 -25.96 14.72
C ILE A 69 16.10 -25.20 13.40
N PHE A 70 15.05 -25.15 12.59
CA PHE A 70 15.04 -24.39 11.34
C PHE A 70 14.43 -23.00 11.57
N LEU A 71 15.26 -21.98 11.48
CA LEU A 71 14.84 -20.59 11.50
C LEU A 71 14.55 -20.11 10.06
N VAL A 72 13.39 -19.50 9.86
CA VAL A 72 12.99 -18.93 8.57
C VAL A 72 13.46 -17.48 8.48
N HIS A 73 14.28 -17.18 7.47
CA HIS A 73 14.70 -15.81 7.19
C HIS A 73 13.49 -14.93 6.85
N ARG A 74 13.63 -13.63 7.13
CA ARG A 74 12.68 -12.62 6.73
C ARG A 74 12.53 -12.68 5.22
N LYS A 75 11.28 -12.82 4.75
CA LYS A 75 10.97 -12.74 3.32
C LYS A 75 11.34 -11.34 2.82
N SER A 76 12.02 -11.26 1.68
CA SER A 76 12.30 -9.97 1.06
C SER A 76 11.00 -9.26 0.67
N GLU A 77 11.03 -7.93 0.49
CA GLU A 77 9.85 -7.22 -0.01
C GLU A 77 9.38 -7.78 -1.36
N LYS A 78 10.32 -8.21 -2.20
CA LYS A 78 10.04 -8.88 -3.48
C LYS A 78 9.27 -10.17 -3.26
N ASP A 79 9.73 -11.05 -2.37
CA ASP A 79 9.07 -12.34 -2.10
C ASP A 79 7.68 -12.14 -1.51
N LYS A 80 7.53 -11.18 -0.58
CA LYS A 80 6.23 -10.81 0.00
C LYS A 80 5.25 -10.34 -1.09
N LEU A 81 5.72 -9.55 -2.06
CA LEU A 81 4.92 -9.13 -3.20
C LEU A 81 4.59 -10.28 -4.14
N PHE A 82 5.56 -11.17 -4.42
CA PHE A 82 5.39 -12.31 -5.33
C PHE A 82 4.37 -13.32 -4.78
N GLU A 83 4.38 -13.57 -3.47
CA GLU A 83 3.36 -14.37 -2.80
C GLU A 83 1.98 -13.72 -2.89
N LYS A 84 1.91 -12.40 -2.71
CA LYS A 84 0.65 -11.65 -2.86
C LYS A 84 0.16 -11.66 -4.31
N TRP A 85 1.07 -11.70 -5.27
CA TRP A 85 0.83 -11.76 -6.71
C TRP A 85 0.78 -13.19 -7.24
N CYS A 86 0.37 -14.16 -6.40
CA CYS A 86 0.34 -15.59 -6.74
C CYS A 86 -0.54 -15.94 -7.96
N TYR A 87 -1.43 -15.03 -8.36
CA TYR A 87 -2.30 -15.17 -9.54
C TYR A 87 -1.63 -14.81 -10.87
N PHE A 88 -0.41 -14.24 -10.83
CA PHE A 88 0.42 -14.00 -12.01
C PHE A 88 1.48 -15.09 -12.18
N ASP A 89 1.91 -15.31 -13.43
CA ASP A 89 3.12 -16.07 -13.71
C ASP A 89 4.38 -15.30 -13.28
N ASP A 90 5.51 -16.01 -13.22
CA ASP A 90 6.75 -15.43 -12.70
C ASP A 90 7.32 -14.34 -13.64
N GLU A 91 7.12 -14.46 -14.95
CA GLU A 91 7.50 -13.43 -15.92
C GLU A 91 6.75 -12.11 -15.65
N LYS A 92 5.44 -12.18 -15.46
CA LYS A 92 4.60 -11.02 -15.16
C LYS A 92 4.88 -10.44 -13.78
N LYS A 93 5.20 -11.26 -12.78
CA LYS A 93 5.63 -10.78 -11.45
C LYS A 93 6.91 -9.96 -11.55
N GLU A 94 7.89 -10.41 -12.32
CA GLU A 94 9.15 -9.68 -12.53
C GLU A 94 8.91 -8.34 -13.26
N GLU A 95 8.08 -8.34 -14.31
CA GLU A 95 7.69 -7.11 -15.01
C GLU A 95 7.04 -6.09 -14.06
N LEU A 96 6.07 -6.54 -13.25
CA LEU A 96 5.38 -5.68 -12.28
C LEU A 96 6.32 -5.17 -11.18
N PHE A 97 7.23 -6.01 -10.71
CA PHE A 97 8.21 -5.62 -9.71
C PHE A 97 9.22 -4.61 -10.23
N ALA A 98 9.65 -4.75 -11.49
CA ALA A 98 10.49 -3.77 -12.16
C ALA A 98 9.79 -2.41 -12.29
N ILE A 99 8.50 -2.39 -12.66
CA ILE A 99 7.71 -1.16 -12.69
C ILE A 99 7.61 -0.56 -11.28
N TYR A 100 7.20 -1.35 -10.29
CA TYR A 100 7.06 -0.93 -8.89
C TYR A 100 8.35 -0.32 -8.33
N SER A 101 9.49 -0.99 -8.52
CA SER A 101 10.79 -0.56 -7.99
C SER A 101 11.31 0.73 -8.64
N ASN A 102 10.88 1.03 -9.86
CA ASN A 102 11.28 2.22 -10.60
C ASN A 102 10.36 3.43 -10.34
N ILE A 103 9.22 3.27 -9.66
CA ILE A 103 8.35 4.39 -9.31
C ILE A 103 9.07 5.25 -8.27
N LYS A 104 9.55 6.42 -8.72
CA LYS A 104 10.12 7.45 -7.86
C LYS A 104 9.21 8.67 -7.88
N LEU A 105 8.81 9.13 -6.70
CA LEU A 105 8.04 10.36 -6.56
C LEU A 105 8.97 11.56 -6.76
N PRO A 106 8.73 12.42 -7.76
CA PRO A 106 9.48 13.65 -7.92
C PRO A 106 9.10 14.65 -6.83
N GLU A 107 10.00 15.55 -6.45
CA GLU A 107 9.67 16.64 -5.51
C GLU A 107 8.61 17.58 -6.09
N ARG A 108 8.67 17.83 -7.41
CA ARG A 108 7.71 18.64 -8.14
C ARG A 108 7.43 18.05 -9.52
N VAL A 109 6.16 18.12 -9.91
CA VAL A 109 5.73 17.73 -11.25
C VAL A 109 5.82 18.94 -12.17
N GLY A 110 6.53 18.81 -13.30
CA GLY A 110 6.61 19.86 -14.32
C GLY A 110 5.26 20.13 -15.00
N ARG A 111 4.62 19.07 -15.53
CA ARG A 111 3.28 19.14 -16.13
C ARG A 111 2.37 18.08 -15.53
N TYR A 112 1.31 18.53 -14.87
CA TYR A 112 0.31 17.65 -14.27
C TYR A 112 -0.53 16.92 -15.33
N HIS A 113 -0.95 15.71 -14.99
CA HIS A 113 -1.92 14.93 -15.75
C HIS A 113 -3.23 15.72 -15.92
N LYS A 114 -3.89 15.55 -17.08
CA LYS A 114 -5.11 16.30 -17.47
C LYS A 114 -6.23 16.26 -16.42
N LEU A 115 -6.39 15.13 -15.73
CA LEU A 115 -7.39 14.98 -14.65
C LEU A 115 -7.08 15.86 -13.44
N ILE A 116 -5.79 16.01 -13.11
CA ILE A 116 -5.33 16.87 -12.01
C ILE A 116 -5.47 18.34 -12.41
N VAL A 117 -5.14 18.69 -13.65
CA VAL A 117 -5.34 20.05 -14.17
C VAL A 117 -6.81 20.46 -14.06
N GLY A 118 -7.74 19.63 -14.57
CA GLY A 118 -9.17 19.89 -14.46
C GLY A 118 -9.67 19.95 -13.01
N HIS A 119 -9.13 19.12 -12.13
CA HIS A 119 -9.45 19.19 -10.69
C HIS A 119 -8.95 20.48 -10.04
N ARG A 120 -7.75 20.96 -10.36
CA ARG A 120 -7.21 22.21 -9.82
C ARG A 120 -8.02 23.43 -10.26
N GLU A 121 -8.48 23.46 -11.50
CA GLU A 121 -9.38 24.49 -12.01
C GLU A 121 -10.70 24.48 -11.25
N TYR A 122 -11.28 23.30 -11.03
CA TYR A 122 -12.48 23.14 -10.21
C TYR A 122 -12.29 23.68 -8.77
N VAL A 123 -11.21 23.30 -8.08
CA VAL A 123 -10.95 23.78 -6.71
C VAL A 123 -10.75 25.30 -6.68
N LYS A 124 -10.06 25.87 -7.68
CA LYS A 124 -9.88 27.31 -7.79
C LYS A 124 -11.22 28.03 -7.96
N GLU A 125 -12.10 27.48 -8.79
CA GLU A 125 -13.42 28.05 -9.02
C GLU A 125 -14.32 27.94 -7.79
N GLN A 126 -14.31 26.81 -7.08
CA GLN A 126 -15.03 26.68 -5.80
C GLN A 126 -14.57 27.72 -4.78
N LYS A 127 -13.24 27.88 -4.58
CA LYS A 127 -12.70 28.92 -3.69
C LYS A 127 -13.02 30.35 -4.14
N ARG A 128 -13.24 30.58 -5.44
CA ARG A 128 -13.68 31.88 -5.98
C ARG A 128 -15.15 32.14 -5.61
N LEU A 129 -15.99 31.13 -5.81
CA LEU A 129 -17.42 31.19 -5.50
C LEU A 129 -17.69 31.35 -4.00
N ASP A 130 -16.93 30.67 -3.14
CA ASP A 130 -17.09 30.80 -1.68
C ASP A 130 -16.79 32.23 -1.22
N ARG A 131 -15.70 32.83 -1.72
CA ARG A 131 -15.35 34.24 -1.45
C ARG A 131 -16.37 35.23 -1.99
N GLU A 132 -17.03 34.91 -3.10
CA GLU A 132 -18.09 35.74 -3.68
C GLU A 132 -19.39 35.63 -2.87
N ALA A 133 -19.73 34.43 -2.39
CA ALA A 133 -20.87 34.18 -1.52
C ALA A 133 -20.70 34.85 -0.14
N GLU A 134 -19.49 34.89 0.41
CA GLU A 134 -19.17 35.65 1.63
C GLU A 134 -19.43 37.15 1.45
N ARG A 135 -19.21 37.69 0.24
CA ARG A 135 -19.44 39.11 -0.08
C ARG A 135 -20.90 39.41 -0.43
N HIS A 136 -21.61 38.45 -1.03
CA HIS A 136 -22.99 38.62 -1.50
C HIS A 136 -23.87 37.41 -1.13
N PRO A 137 -24.36 37.33 0.13
CA PRO A 137 -25.11 36.18 0.64
C PRO A 137 -26.39 35.86 -0.16
N PHE A 138 -27.03 36.86 -0.76
CA PHE A 138 -28.28 36.74 -1.50
C PHE A 138 -28.09 36.44 -3.01
N GLY A 139 -26.84 36.35 -3.49
CA GLY A 139 -26.50 36.10 -4.89
C GLY A 139 -26.47 34.62 -5.32
N ARG A 140 -26.82 33.70 -4.42
CA ARG A 140 -26.86 32.24 -4.69
C ARG A 140 -28.04 31.86 -5.61
N ARG A 141 -28.10 32.39 -6.82
CA ARG A 141 -29.05 31.91 -7.83
C ARG A 141 -28.32 31.06 -8.87
N ASN A 142 -28.52 29.75 -8.73
CA ASN A 142 -28.42 28.76 -9.79
C ASN A 142 -27.09 28.72 -10.56
N PHE A 143 -26.00 28.41 -9.86
CA PHE A 143 -24.88 27.77 -10.53
C PHE A 143 -25.18 26.28 -10.63
N ASN A 144 -25.44 25.84 -11.86
CA ASN A 144 -25.60 24.43 -12.19
C ASN A 144 -24.46 23.64 -11.53
N ASN A 145 -24.82 22.77 -10.58
CA ASN A 145 -24.05 21.60 -10.19
C ASN A 145 -23.92 20.69 -11.42
N LYS A 146 -23.15 21.11 -12.44
CA LYS A 146 -22.62 20.13 -13.38
C LYS A 146 -21.80 19.20 -12.51
N GLN A 147 -22.29 17.97 -12.31
CA GLN A 147 -21.54 16.91 -11.67
C GLN A 147 -20.23 16.78 -12.45
N GLN A 148 -19.18 17.40 -11.93
CA GLN A 148 -17.91 17.46 -12.61
C GLN A 148 -17.11 16.27 -12.09
N ASN A 149 -16.56 15.49 -13.01
CA ASN A 149 -15.74 14.31 -12.70
C ASN A 149 -14.39 14.76 -12.14
N VAL A 150 -14.38 15.12 -10.86
CA VAL A 150 -13.24 15.69 -10.14
C VAL A 150 -12.70 14.71 -9.11
N LEU A 151 -11.40 14.76 -8.83
CA LEU A 151 -10.75 13.89 -7.86
C LEU A 151 -11.37 14.04 -6.45
N ASN A 152 -11.36 12.96 -5.66
CA ASN A 152 -11.88 12.94 -4.30
C ASN A 152 -10.97 13.64 -3.28
N THR A 153 -10.86 14.96 -3.35
CA THR A 153 -10.03 15.73 -2.40
C THR A 153 -10.76 16.18 -1.14
N HIS A 154 -12.05 15.86 -1.00
CA HIS A 154 -12.86 16.24 0.19
C HIS A 154 -12.32 15.69 1.52
N ARG A 155 -11.50 14.63 1.51
CA ARG A 155 -10.85 14.07 2.71
C ARG A 155 -9.34 14.35 2.78
N ILE A 156 -8.88 15.31 1.98
CA ILE A 156 -7.48 15.70 1.87
C ILE A 156 -7.38 17.15 2.32
N SER A 157 -6.54 17.41 3.30
CA SER A 157 -6.32 18.76 3.82
C SER A 157 -5.59 19.62 2.79
N ASP A 158 -5.79 20.94 2.85
CA ASP A 158 -5.07 21.89 2.00
C ASP A 158 -3.53 21.76 2.15
N LYS A 159 -3.04 21.25 3.29
CA LYS A 159 -1.62 21.03 3.57
C LYS A 159 -1.03 19.84 2.80
N THR A 160 -1.79 18.76 2.64
CA THR A 160 -1.35 17.52 1.96
C THR A 160 -1.79 17.47 0.49
N LEU A 161 -2.56 18.46 0.05
CA LEU A 161 -3.13 18.51 -1.30
C LEU A 161 -2.06 18.58 -2.40
N SER A 162 -0.93 19.27 -2.16
CA SER A 162 0.19 19.29 -3.13
C SER A 162 0.79 17.90 -3.30
N ASP A 163 1.01 17.20 -2.20
CA ASP A 163 1.64 15.88 -2.18
C ASP A 163 0.71 14.85 -2.83
N PHE A 164 -0.60 14.99 -2.60
CA PHE A 164 -1.62 14.22 -3.30
C PHE A 164 -1.54 14.40 -4.82
N TYR A 165 -1.35 15.62 -5.32
CA TYR A 165 -1.21 15.86 -6.76
C TYR A 165 0.07 15.24 -7.32
N VAL A 166 1.19 15.31 -6.60
CA VAL A 166 2.44 14.67 -7.03
C VAL A 166 2.30 13.16 -7.07
N LEU A 167 1.71 12.57 -6.03
CA LEU A 167 1.46 11.13 -5.92
C LEU A 167 0.55 10.63 -7.05
N THR A 168 -0.60 11.26 -7.22
CA THR A 168 -1.58 10.85 -8.24
C THR A 168 -1.07 11.08 -9.65
N ASP A 169 -0.31 12.15 -9.91
CA ASP A 169 0.30 12.38 -11.22
C ASP A 169 1.28 11.26 -11.58
N THR A 170 2.18 10.94 -10.65
CA THR A 170 3.18 9.88 -10.82
C THR A 170 2.49 8.54 -11.06
N LEU A 171 1.48 8.22 -10.27
CA LEU A 171 0.70 7.00 -10.41
C LEU A 171 -0.05 6.94 -11.75
N PHE A 172 -0.73 8.01 -12.14
CA PHE A 172 -1.50 8.04 -13.39
C PHE A 172 -0.61 7.85 -14.61
N LYS A 173 0.53 8.55 -14.66
CA LYS A 173 1.50 8.40 -15.74
C LYS A 173 2.07 6.98 -15.78
N ALA A 174 2.44 6.41 -14.63
CA ALA A 174 2.94 5.03 -14.57
C ALA A 174 1.89 4.02 -15.07
N LEU A 175 0.63 4.20 -14.68
CA LEU A 175 -0.48 3.36 -15.13
C LEU A 175 -0.75 3.50 -16.64
N GLU A 176 -0.75 4.72 -17.18
CA GLU A 176 -0.93 4.98 -18.61
C GLU A 176 0.25 4.42 -19.43
N SER A 177 1.49 4.55 -18.94
CA SER A 177 2.67 3.91 -19.53
C SER A 177 2.60 2.38 -19.51
N ALA A 178 1.93 1.79 -18.51
CA ALA A 178 1.64 0.35 -18.45
C ALA A 178 0.42 -0.07 -19.30
N GLY A 179 -0.16 0.83 -20.09
CA GLY A 179 -1.28 0.53 -21.00
C GLY A 179 -2.68 0.61 -20.36
N CYS A 180 -2.79 1.10 -19.13
CA CYS A 180 -4.08 1.34 -18.48
C CYS A 180 -4.70 2.66 -18.94
N THR A 181 -6.02 2.78 -18.83
CA THR A 181 -6.73 4.07 -19.00
C THR A 181 -7.21 4.56 -17.64
N VAL A 182 -6.83 5.78 -17.28
CA VAL A 182 -7.26 6.42 -16.02
C VAL A 182 -8.35 7.45 -16.31
N SER A 183 -9.44 7.37 -15.55
CA SER A 183 -10.56 8.32 -15.62
C SER A 183 -11.11 8.61 -14.22
N VAL A 184 -12.03 9.57 -14.12
CA VAL A 184 -12.73 9.88 -12.87
C VAL A 184 -14.22 9.75 -13.12
N TYR A 185 -14.92 9.04 -12.25
CA TYR A 185 -16.37 8.90 -12.26
C TYR A 185 -16.89 8.93 -10.83
N ASP A 186 -17.89 9.77 -10.57
CA ASP A 186 -18.49 9.95 -9.23
C ASP A 186 -17.43 10.11 -8.12
N LYS A 187 -16.49 11.04 -8.35
CA LYS A 187 -15.35 11.33 -7.47
C LYS A 187 -14.35 10.18 -7.28
N ARG A 188 -14.55 9.01 -7.86
CA ARG A 188 -13.62 7.87 -7.76
C ARG A 188 -12.70 7.85 -8.95
N ILE A 189 -11.44 7.51 -8.71
CA ILE A 189 -10.48 7.24 -9.79
C ILE A 189 -10.77 5.84 -10.32
N VAL A 190 -11.08 5.77 -11.61
CA VAL A 190 -11.43 4.57 -12.35
C VAL A 190 -10.21 4.19 -13.20
N ILE A 191 -9.60 3.05 -12.90
CA ILE A 191 -8.52 2.48 -13.71
C ILE A 191 -9.11 1.35 -14.53
N LYS A 192 -9.00 1.45 -15.85
CA LYS A 192 -9.41 0.41 -16.80
C LYS A 192 -8.19 -0.26 -17.41
N LEU A 193 -8.17 -1.59 -17.35
CA LEU A 193 -7.19 -2.40 -18.06
C LEU A 193 -7.81 -2.89 -19.37
N LYS A 194 -7.17 -2.59 -20.51
CA LYS A 194 -7.60 -3.12 -21.80
C LYS A 194 -7.26 -4.61 -21.85
N SER A 195 -8.27 -5.47 -21.89
CA SER A 195 -8.07 -6.89 -22.15
C SER A 195 -7.77 -7.10 -23.64
N ALA A 196 -6.69 -7.82 -23.95
CA ALA A 196 -6.35 -8.20 -25.33
C ALA A 196 -7.17 -9.41 -25.84
N LYS A 197 -8.09 -9.96 -25.03
CA LYS A 197 -8.93 -11.10 -25.45
C LYS A 197 -10.19 -10.60 -26.17
N GLU A 198 -10.23 -10.83 -27.48
CA GLU A 198 -11.44 -10.81 -28.31
C GLU A 198 -12.38 -11.89 -27.76
N VAL A 199 -13.58 -11.51 -27.34
CA VAL A 199 -14.65 -12.41 -26.92
C VAL A 199 -15.62 -12.51 -28.09
N ASP A 200 -16.02 -13.74 -28.40
CA ASP A 200 -16.72 -14.13 -29.62
C ASP A 200 -17.84 -13.18 -30.07
N THR A 201 -17.94 -13.06 -31.39
CA THR A 201 -18.91 -12.27 -32.14
C THR A 201 -20.35 -12.53 -31.67
N LEU A 202 -20.96 -11.55 -31.02
CA LEU A 202 -22.42 -11.46 -30.96
C LEU A 202 -22.92 -11.10 -32.36
N ASN A 203 -23.57 -12.08 -33.00
CA ASN A 203 -24.24 -11.90 -34.29
C ASN A 203 -25.32 -10.81 -34.17
N SER A 204 -24.98 -9.58 -34.56
CA SER A 204 -25.95 -8.53 -34.86
C SER A 204 -26.72 -8.95 -36.11
N LYS A 205 -28.05 -8.77 -36.10
CA LYS A 205 -28.95 -9.06 -37.24
C LYS A 205 -28.62 -8.28 -38.52
N ASN A 206 -27.68 -7.33 -38.47
CA ASN A 206 -27.20 -6.56 -39.61
C ASN A 206 -25.68 -6.74 -39.80
N GLY A 207 -25.28 -7.85 -40.42
CA GLY A 207 -24.16 -7.98 -41.37
C GLY A 207 -22.76 -7.37 -41.11
N THR A 208 -22.44 -6.83 -39.94
CA THR A 208 -21.08 -6.33 -39.64
C THR A 208 -20.59 -6.96 -38.33
N PRO A 209 -19.55 -7.81 -38.35
CA PRO A 209 -19.01 -8.39 -37.13
C PRO A 209 -18.39 -7.27 -36.28
N SER A 210 -18.98 -7.01 -35.13
CA SER A 210 -18.43 -6.09 -34.14
C SER A 210 -17.53 -6.88 -33.19
N LYS A 211 -16.26 -6.48 -33.08
CA LYS A 211 -15.31 -7.06 -32.12
C LYS A 211 -15.72 -6.68 -30.70
N VAL A 212 -16.01 -7.66 -29.86
CA VAL A 212 -16.32 -7.45 -28.44
C VAL A 212 -15.08 -7.82 -27.63
N PHE A 213 -14.56 -6.90 -26.83
CA PHE A 213 -13.41 -7.16 -25.95
C PHE A 213 -13.90 -7.55 -24.55
N ALA A 214 -13.25 -8.52 -23.90
CA ALA A 214 -13.59 -8.93 -22.54
C ALA A 214 -13.55 -7.74 -21.56
N THR A 215 -14.57 -7.67 -20.72
CA THR A 215 -14.87 -6.66 -19.68
C THR A 215 -13.67 -5.91 -19.10
N ASP A 216 -13.70 -4.58 -19.19
CA ASP A 216 -12.81 -3.64 -18.52
C ASP A 216 -12.72 -3.95 -17.02
N PHE A 217 -11.59 -4.49 -16.53
CA PHE A 217 -11.34 -4.53 -15.09
C PHE A 217 -11.29 -3.09 -14.58
N THR A 218 -12.22 -2.76 -13.68
CA THR A 218 -12.37 -1.40 -13.13
C THR A 218 -11.96 -1.40 -11.67
N TYR A 219 -10.89 -0.68 -11.34
CA TYR A 219 -10.50 -0.40 -9.97
C TYR A 219 -10.93 1.01 -9.56
N LEU A 220 -11.50 1.12 -8.36
CA LEU A 220 -11.95 2.38 -7.76
C LEU A 220 -11.01 2.77 -6.63
N LEU A 221 -10.25 3.85 -6.80
CA LEU A 221 -9.38 4.37 -5.75
C LEU A 221 -10.02 5.55 -5.03
N HIS A 222 -9.84 5.57 -3.71
CA HIS A 222 -10.25 6.65 -2.83
C HIS A 222 -9.15 6.99 -1.83
N PHE A 223 -8.58 8.18 -1.94
CA PHE A 223 -7.57 8.73 -1.03
C PHE A 223 -8.19 9.44 0.19
N ARG A 224 -7.53 9.34 1.34
CA ARG A 224 -7.85 10.08 2.57
C ARG A 224 -6.58 10.41 3.34
N ASP A 225 -6.56 11.53 4.03
CA ASP A 225 -5.51 11.81 5.01
C ASP A 225 -5.64 10.86 6.21
N LYS A 226 -4.52 10.25 6.63
CA LYS A 226 -4.49 9.33 7.78
C LYS A 226 -4.94 9.99 9.08
N ASN A 227 -4.67 11.29 9.23
CA ASN A 227 -4.93 12.05 10.45
C ASN A 227 -6.28 12.79 10.43
N ASN A 228 -7.00 12.78 9.31
CA ASN A 228 -8.28 13.46 9.19
C ASN A 228 -9.40 12.46 9.54
N GLN A 229 -9.58 12.21 10.84
CA GLN A 229 -10.75 11.51 11.35
C GLN A 229 -11.97 12.42 11.19
N ILE A 230 -12.63 12.34 10.03
CA ILE A 230 -13.98 12.92 9.91
C ILE A 230 -14.91 11.97 10.68
N LYS A 231 -15.56 12.48 11.73
CA LYS A 231 -16.68 11.82 12.40
C LYS A 231 -17.63 11.32 11.32
N ASN A 232 -17.96 10.02 11.35
CA ASN A 232 -19.00 9.48 10.49
C ASN A 232 -20.27 10.32 10.69
N GLU A 233 -20.64 11.14 9.71
CA GLU A 233 -22.01 11.61 9.60
C GLU A 233 -22.83 10.38 9.21
N GLY A 234 -23.66 9.95 10.16
CA GLY A 234 -24.48 8.76 10.05
C GLY A 234 -25.47 8.85 8.89
N GLY A 235 -25.63 7.71 8.22
CA GLY A 235 -26.84 7.32 7.52
C GLY A 235 -27.31 6.01 8.13
#